data_AF-A0A0F9QKJ5-F1
#
_entry.id   AF-A0A0F9QKJ5-F1
#
_cell.length_a   1.000
_cell.length_b   1.000
_cell.length_c   1.000
_cell.angle_alpha   90.00
_cell.angle_beta   90.00
_cell.angle_gamma   90.00
#
_symmetry.space_group_name_H-M   'P 1'
#
loop_
_entity.id
_entity.type
_entity.pdbx_description
1 polymer ?
#
loop_
_entity_poly.entity_id
_entity_poly.type
_entity_poly.pdbx_seq_one_letter_code
_entity_poly.pdbx_strand_id
1 'polypeptide(L)'
;MTEGQQPDRPPAARVAAIDPGSVKAGMVVLQIEPAEPGFIVPDPDQVSVLARRTVRKLRGEQSFAIRMYELQDAIERWAEGVCRDWRPDLWCIEDPRDFTSKQLRGRGTAVSLGAAFGVACAAFSVYANLTLVPAQEWIPKTRTRNLVHPMKHNAARDWLRNRWPALQACTDDETFASGVALWAHTKGAMAAIYPI
;
A
#
# COMPACT_ATOMS: atom_id res chain seq x y z
N MET A 1 10.73 36.75 -29.59
CA MET A 1 11.34 35.89 -28.57
C MET A 1 10.19 35.20 -27.85
N THR A 2 9.82 34.00 -28.29
CA THR A 2 8.82 33.18 -27.59
C THR A 2 9.56 32.43 -26.50
N GLU A 3 9.34 32.84 -25.24
CA GLU A 3 9.70 32.05 -24.07
C GLU A 3 9.14 30.64 -24.30
N GLY A 4 10.02 29.65 -24.39
CA GLY A 4 9.62 28.27 -24.48
C GLY A 4 8.83 27.95 -23.21
N GLN A 5 7.52 27.74 -23.35
CA GLN A 5 6.72 27.15 -22.28
C GLN A 5 7.37 25.83 -21.91
N GLN A 6 7.97 25.81 -20.73
CA GLN A 6 8.46 24.58 -20.10
C GLN A 6 7.24 23.66 -20.01
N PRO A 7 7.29 22.42 -20.52
CA PRO A 7 6.15 21.53 -20.50
C PRO A 7 5.67 21.39 -19.05
N ASP A 8 4.37 21.61 -18.83
CA ASP A 8 3.75 21.55 -17.51
C ASP A 8 4.19 20.26 -16.80
N ARG A 9 4.81 20.41 -15.63
CA ARG A 9 5.20 19.28 -14.81
C ARG A 9 3.95 18.43 -14.56
N PRO A 10 4.01 17.09 -14.69
CA PRO A 10 2.84 16.25 -14.43
C PRO A 10 2.30 16.51 -13.01
N PRO A 11 0.99 16.37 -12.79
CA PRO A 11 0.42 16.55 -11.46
C PRO A 11 0.94 15.48 -10.50
N ALA A 12 0.95 15.81 -9.20
CA ALA A 12 1.25 14.84 -8.15
C ALA A 12 0.25 13.67 -8.18
N ALA A 13 0.77 12.44 -8.12
CA ALA A 13 -0.04 11.24 -8.10
C ALA A 13 -0.62 10.99 -6.71
N ARG A 14 -1.86 10.54 -6.63
CA ARG A 14 -2.52 10.12 -5.39
C ARG A 14 -2.77 8.63 -5.40
N VAL A 15 -2.17 7.92 -4.47
CA VAL A 15 -2.24 6.45 -4.39
C VAL A 15 -2.88 6.04 -3.09
N ALA A 16 -4.05 5.40 -3.17
CA ALA A 16 -4.69 4.74 -2.05
C ALA A 16 -4.20 3.29 -1.97
N ALA A 17 -3.84 2.83 -0.78
CA ALA A 17 -3.40 1.46 -0.57
C ALA A 17 -3.92 0.87 0.74
N ILE A 18 -4.06 -0.45 0.75
CA ILE A 18 -4.41 -1.25 1.93
C ILE A 18 -3.49 -2.46 2.07
N ASP A 19 -3.03 -2.71 3.30
CA ASP A 19 -2.48 -3.99 3.77
C ASP A 19 -3.60 -4.70 4.56
N PRO A 20 -4.30 -5.69 3.96
CA PRO A 20 -5.42 -6.38 4.60
C PRO A 20 -4.93 -7.51 5.51
N GLY A 21 -4.22 -7.18 6.59
CA GLY A 21 -3.71 -8.15 7.55
C GLY A 21 -4.79 -8.99 8.24
N SER A 22 -4.40 -10.14 8.82
CA SER A 22 -5.34 -11.09 9.43
C SER A 22 -6.06 -10.54 10.67
N VAL A 23 -5.43 -9.64 11.42
CA VAL A 23 -5.95 -9.04 12.67
C VAL A 23 -6.27 -7.56 12.52
N LYS A 24 -5.50 -6.85 11.70
CA LYS A 24 -5.64 -5.43 11.45
C LYS A 24 -5.49 -5.17 9.96
N ALA A 25 -6.07 -4.08 9.48
CA ALA A 25 -5.80 -3.57 8.15
C ALA A 25 -5.26 -2.14 8.27
N GLY A 26 -4.14 -1.88 7.62
CA GLY A 26 -3.59 -0.53 7.45
C GLY A 26 -4.03 0.04 6.13
N MET A 27 -4.48 1.30 6.12
CA MET A 27 -4.92 2.00 4.91
C MET A 27 -4.28 3.38 4.86
N VAL A 28 -3.83 3.80 3.68
CA VAL A 28 -3.22 5.11 3.46
C VAL A 28 -3.63 5.69 2.11
N VAL A 29 -3.58 7.03 2.03
CA VAL A 29 -3.53 7.78 0.77
C VAL A 29 -2.25 8.59 0.79
N LEU A 30 -1.38 8.31 -0.17
CA LEU A 30 -0.16 9.09 -0.38
C LEU A 30 -0.37 10.08 -1.51
N GLN A 31 0.15 11.30 -1.36
CA GLN A 31 0.48 12.17 -2.48
C GLN A 31 1.96 12.00 -2.79
N ILE A 32 2.26 11.74 -4.06
CA ILE A 32 3.61 11.51 -4.55
C ILE A 32 3.88 12.54 -5.65
N GLU A 33 4.74 13.50 -5.34
CA GLU A 33 5.22 14.47 -6.32
C GLU A 33 6.03 13.75 -7.40
N PRO A 34 5.97 14.20 -8.67
CA PRO A 34 6.72 13.55 -9.74
C PRO A 34 8.21 13.58 -9.42
N ALA A 35 8.86 12.42 -9.54
CA ALA A 35 10.31 12.32 -9.44
C ALA A 35 10.99 13.19 -10.53
N GLU A 36 12.21 13.64 -10.25
CA GLU A 36 12.99 14.35 -11.26
C GLU A 36 13.27 13.44 -12.46
N PRO A 37 13.35 13.99 -13.69
CA PRO A 37 13.69 13.21 -14.88
C PRO A 37 14.97 12.39 -14.66
N GLY A 38 14.87 11.07 -14.86
CA GLY A 38 15.99 10.13 -14.64
C GLY A 38 15.93 9.37 -13.31
N PHE A 39 15.04 9.74 -12.39
CA PHE A 39 14.79 9.03 -11.14
C PHE A 39 13.41 8.39 -11.16
N ILE A 40 13.33 7.14 -10.70
CA ILE A 40 12.08 6.35 -10.69
C ILE A 40 11.50 6.27 -9.27
N VAL A 41 12.36 6.28 -8.26
CA VAL A 41 11.96 6.21 -6.85
C VAL A 41 11.81 7.64 -6.32
N PRO A 42 10.69 8.00 -5.68
CA PRO A 42 10.50 9.34 -5.16
C PRO A 42 11.48 9.67 -4.02
N ASP A 43 11.86 10.93 -3.95
CA ASP A 43 12.69 11.47 -2.87
C ASP A 43 11.91 11.69 -1.57
N PRO A 44 12.60 11.88 -0.43
CA PRO A 44 11.97 11.92 0.89
C PRO A 44 10.90 13.01 1.03
N ASP A 45 11.12 14.16 0.41
CA ASP A 45 10.28 15.35 0.42
C ASP A 45 9.15 15.30 -0.63
N GLN A 46 9.20 14.33 -1.56
CA GLN A 46 8.19 14.13 -2.60
C GLN A 46 7.00 13.28 -2.13
N VAL A 47 7.00 12.79 -0.89
CA VAL A 47 5.94 11.92 -0.36
C VAL A 47 5.24 12.57 0.82
N SER A 48 3.92 12.71 0.72
CA SER A 48 3.05 13.21 1.78
C SER A 48 1.93 12.21 2.09
N VAL A 49 1.52 12.12 3.36
CA VAL A 49 0.38 11.29 3.79
C VAL A 49 -0.86 12.17 3.89
N LEU A 50 -1.82 12.00 2.97
CA LEU A 50 -3.07 12.77 2.93
C LEU A 50 -4.11 12.21 3.90
N ALA A 51 -4.23 10.88 3.94
CA ALA A 51 -5.13 10.17 4.83
C ALA A 51 -4.49 8.86 5.28
N ARG A 52 -4.81 8.42 6.49
CA ARG A 52 -4.41 7.12 7.01
C ARG A 52 -5.41 6.60 8.02
N ARG A 53 -5.55 5.28 8.09
CA ARG A 53 -6.41 4.63 9.08
C ARG A 53 -5.94 3.20 9.32
N THR A 54 -5.90 2.82 10.59
CA THR A 54 -5.77 1.42 10.99
C THR A 54 -7.12 0.92 11.49
N VAL A 55 -7.64 -0.16 10.89
CA VAL A 55 -8.82 -0.85 11.39
C VAL A 55 -8.37 -2.08 12.17
N ARG A 56 -8.78 -2.18 13.43
CA ARG A 56 -8.58 -3.39 14.22
C ARG A 56 -9.85 -4.23 14.11
N LYS A 57 -9.71 -5.48 13.67
CA LYS A 57 -10.83 -6.43 13.72
C LYS A 57 -11.12 -6.78 15.17
N LEU A 58 -12.39 -6.89 15.53
CA LEU A 58 -12.78 -7.31 16.87
C LEU A 58 -12.16 -8.68 17.21
N ARG A 59 -11.73 -8.83 18.47
CA ARG A 59 -11.15 -10.07 19.02
C ARG A 59 -12.19 -10.71 19.95
N GLY A 60 -12.21 -12.05 20.05
CA GLY A 60 -13.07 -12.78 21.00
C GLY A 60 -13.99 -13.81 20.32
N GLU A 61 -15.05 -14.22 21.03
CA GLU A 61 -16.03 -15.24 20.61
C GLU A 61 -16.99 -14.80 19.48
N GLN A 62 -16.87 -13.56 19.00
CA GLN A 62 -17.70 -13.08 17.91
C GLN A 62 -17.50 -13.91 16.63
N SER A 63 -18.61 -14.10 15.90
CA SER A 63 -18.58 -14.89 14.68
C SER A 63 -17.62 -14.29 13.66
N PHE A 64 -16.96 -15.16 12.90
CA PHE A 64 -16.09 -14.76 11.80
C PHE A 64 -16.77 -13.82 10.81
N ALA A 65 -18.06 -14.05 10.53
CA ALA A 65 -18.86 -13.23 9.63
C ALA A 65 -19.02 -11.78 10.13
N ILE A 66 -19.29 -11.57 11.42
CA ILE A 66 -19.41 -10.23 12.01
C ILE A 66 -18.10 -9.45 11.82
N ARG A 67 -16.95 -10.10 12.08
CA ARG A 67 -15.64 -9.46 11.91
C ARG A 67 -15.34 -9.07 10.47
N MET A 68 -15.78 -9.85 9.49
CA MET A 68 -15.61 -9.52 8.08
C MET A 68 -16.56 -8.41 7.63
N TYR A 69 -17.80 -8.40 8.13
CA TYR A 69 -18.76 -7.32 7.87
C TYR A 69 -18.28 -5.98 8.43
N GLU A 70 -17.79 -5.95 9.67
CA GLU A 70 -17.25 -4.72 10.26
C GLU A 70 -16.00 -4.23 9.56
N LEU A 71 -15.13 -5.15 9.11
CA LEU A 71 -13.98 -4.80 8.29
C LEU A 71 -14.43 -4.17 6.96
N GLN A 72 -15.42 -4.78 6.30
CA GLN A 72 -15.99 -4.27 5.05
C GLN A 72 -16.54 -2.86 5.24
N ASP A 73 -17.44 -2.66 6.21
CA ASP A 73 -18.04 -1.36 6.52
C ASP A 73 -16.98 -0.29 6.85
N ALA A 74 -15.95 -0.66 7.63
CA ALA A 74 -14.88 0.28 7.96
C ALA A 74 -14.03 0.68 6.74
N ILE A 75 -13.78 -0.25 5.82
CA ILE A 75 -13.06 0.00 4.56
C ILE A 75 -13.93 0.85 3.64
N GLU A 76 -15.21 0.51 3.45
CA GLU A 76 -16.13 1.22 2.57
C GLU A 76 -16.32 2.68 2.99
N ARG A 77 -16.58 2.95 4.28
CA ARG A 77 -16.71 4.33 4.78
C ARG A 77 -15.42 5.13 4.63
N TRP A 78 -14.27 4.49 4.79
CA TRP A 78 -12.97 5.14 4.58
C TRP A 78 -12.77 5.45 3.10
N ALA A 79 -13.03 4.48 2.22
CA ALA A 79 -12.89 4.61 0.78
C ALA A 79 -13.83 5.68 0.20
N GLU A 80 -15.07 5.75 0.68
CA GLU A 80 -16.03 6.80 0.31
C GLU A 80 -15.49 8.20 0.62
N GLY A 81 -14.99 8.41 1.85
CA GLY A 81 -14.37 9.67 2.26
C GLY A 81 -13.14 10.00 1.42
N VAL A 82 -12.28 9.02 1.17
CA VAL A 82 -11.08 9.17 0.33
C VAL A 82 -11.44 9.56 -1.11
N CYS A 83 -12.46 8.94 -1.70
CA CYS A 83 -12.93 9.27 -3.05
C CYS A 83 -13.46 10.69 -3.12
N ARG A 84 -14.24 11.10 -2.11
CA ARG A 84 -14.81 12.45 -2.06
C ARG A 84 -13.73 13.51 -1.92
N ASP A 85 -12.78 13.30 -1.00
CA ASP A 85 -11.88 14.36 -0.54
C ASP A 85 -10.56 14.40 -1.35
N TRP A 86 -10.05 13.25 -1.79
CA TRP A 86 -8.71 13.15 -2.39
C TRP A 86 -8.70 12.64 -3.83
N ARG A 87 -9.69 11.84 -4.24
CA ARG A 87 -9.79 11.23 -5.58
C ARG A 87 -8.48 10.55 -6.02
N PRO A 88 -8.11 9.41 -5.40
CA PRO A 88 -6.88 8.69 -5.78
C PRO A 88 -6.89 8.26 -7.24
N ASP A 89 -5.75 8.39 -7.90
CA ASP A 89 -5.51 7.94 -9.28
C ASP A 89 -5.31 6.42 -9.35
N LEU A 90 -4.83 5.83 -8.24
CA LEU A 90 -4.50 4.42 -8.15
C LEU A 90 -4.98 3.83 -6.82
N TRP A 91 -5.53 2.62 -6.91
CA TRP A 91 -6.00 1.84 -5.76
C TRP A 91 -5.24 0.52 -5.70
N CYS A 92 -4.52 0.31 -4.60
CA CYS A 92 -3.62 -0.81 -4.42
C CYS A 92 -4.03 -1.68 -3.24
N ILE A 93 -3.87 -2.99 -3.37
CA ILE A 93 -4.09 -3.96 -2.30
C ILE A 93 -2.87 -4.86 -2.20
N GLU A 94 -2.33 -5.03 -1.00
CA GLU A 94 -1.31 -6.05 -0.77
C GLU A 94 -1.91 -7.45 -0.97
N ASP A 95 -1.25 -8.22 -1.81
CA ASP A 95 -1.64 -9.55 -2.19
C ASP A 95 -0.87 -10.59 -1.36
N PRO A 96 -1.56 -11.38 -0.52
CA PRO A 96 -0.92 -12.33 0.38
C PRO A 96 -0.45 -13.62 -0.29
N ARG A 97 -0.57 -13.77 -1.63
CA ARG A 97 -0.28 -15.03 -2.33
C ARG A 97 1.16 -15.53 -2.16
N ASP A 98 2.14 -14.65 -2.03
CA ASP A 98 3.57 -14.97 -1.87
C ASP A 98 4.01 -15.03 -0.40
N PHE A 99 3.06 -14.93 0.55
CA PHE A 99 3.29 -15.19 1.97
C PHE A 99 3.51 -16.70 2.18
N THR A 100 4.76 -17.14 1.94
CA THR A 100 5.12 -18.56 1.99
C THR A 100 4.71 -19.23 3.31
N SER A 101 4.22 -20.46 3.18
CA SER A 101 3.63 -21.33 4.23
C SER A 101 4.42 -21.49 5.54
N LYS A 102 5.68 -21.04 5.63
CA LYS A 102 6.48 -21.05 6.86
C LYS A 102 6.05 -19.96 7.86
N GLN A 103 5.39 -18.88 7.43
CA GLN A 103 4.89 -17.82 8.32
C GLN A 103 3.40 -17.96 8.68
N LEU A 104 2.62 -18.68 7.87
CA LEU A 104 1.24 -19.04 8.18
C LEU A 104 1.22 -20.21 9.17
N ARG A 105 1.56 -19.95 10.44
CA ARG A 105 1.34 -20.90 11.53
C ARG A 105 -0.18 -21.06 11.76
N GLY A 106 -0.82 -21.92 10.95
CA GLY A 106 -2.19 -22.39 11.15
C GLY A 106 -3.16 -22.06 10.01
N ARG A 107 -3.98 -23.05 9.62
CA ARG A 107 -5.06 -22.92 8.62
C ARG A 107 -5.98 -21.72 8.91
N GLY A 108 -6.27 -21.43 10.19
CA GLY A 108 -7.13 -20.32 10.59
C GLY A 108 -6.58 -18.93 10.24
N THR A 109 -5.26 -18.74 10.28
CA THR A 109 -4.60 -17.48 9.91
C THR A 109 -4.69 -17.24 8.41
N ALA A 110 -4.48 -18.28 7.60
CA ALA A 110 -4.61 -18.20 6.14
C ALA A 110 -6.04 -17.89 5.70
N VAL A 111 -7.04 -18.53 6.31
CA VAL A 111 -8.47 -18.25 6.04
C VAL A 111 -8.83 -16.81 6.42
N SER A 112 -8.38 -16.35 7.58
CA SER A 112 -8.67 -14.98 8.05
C SER A 112 -7.99 -13.92 7.18
N LEU A 113 -6.79 -14.20 6.67
CA LEU A 113 -6.07 -13.32 5.76
C LEU A 113 -6.74 -13.30 4.38
N GLY A 114 -7.07 -14.46 3.81
CA GLY A 114 -7.74 -14.57 2.52
C GLY A 114 -9.11 -13.90 2.51
N ALA A 115 -9.90 -14.03 3.59
CA ALA A 115 -11.18 -13.33 3.71
C ALA A 115 -11.00 -11.82 3.85
N ALA A 116 -9.99 -11.37 4.61
CA ALA A 116 -9.67 -9.93 4.71
C ALA A 116 -9.31 -9.34 3.35
N PHE A 117 -8.47 -10.04 2.60
CA PHE A 117 -8.08 -9.69 1.24
C PHE A 117 -9.29 -9.64 0.31
N GLY A 118 -10.17 -10.66 0.35
CA GLY A 118 -11.40 -10.70 -0.44
C GLY A 118 -12.35 -9.55 -0.13
N VAL A 119 -12.54 -9.22 1.16
CA VAL A 119 -13.33 -8.07 1.61
C VAL A 119 -12.72 -6.76 1.09
N ALA A 120 -11.41 -6.59 1.20
CA ALA A 120 -10.72 -5.40 0.69
C ALA A 120 -10.89 -5.25 -0.84
N CYS A 121 -10.76 -6.35 -1.59
CA CYS A 121 -10.98 -6.35 -3.03
C CYS A 121 -12.42 -5.94 -3.38
N ALA A 122 -13.41 -6.54 -2.73
CA ALA A 122 -14.81 -6.20 -2.96
C ALA A 122 -15.09 -4.72 -2.67
N ALA A 123 -14.64 -4.23 -1.51
CA ALA A 123 -14.87 -2.86 -1.07
C ALA A 123 -14.19 -1.81 -1.99
N PHE A 124 -12.95 -2.03 -2.41
CA PHE A 124 -12.25 -1.06 -3.27
C PHE A 124 -12.70 -1.14 -4.74
N SER A 125 -13.13 -2.31 -5.23
CA SER A 125 -13.50 -2.50 -6.65
C SER A 125 -14.67 -1.63 -7.12
N VAL A 126 -15.47 -1.11 -6.19
CA VAL A 126 -16.56 -0.17 -6.47
C VAL A 126 -16.04 1.20 -6.95
N TYR A 127 -14.82 1.56 -6.56
CA TYR A 127 -14.27 2.90 -6.77
C TYR A 127 -13.29 2.98 -7.93
N ALA A 128 -12.54 1.90 -8.22
CA ALA A 128 -11.57 1.87 -9.30
C ALA A 128 -11.15 0.44 -9.69
N ASN A 129 -10.42 0.34 -10.80
CA ASN A 129 -9.62 -0.85 -11.11
C ASN A 129 -8.51 -1.00 -10.07
N LEU A 130 -8.33 -2.24 -9.60
CA LEU A 130 -7.39 -2.55 -8.51
C LEU A 130 -6.04 -3.00 -9.04
N THR A 131 -4.99 -2.51 -8.40
CA THR A 131 -3.62 -3.03 -8.56
C THR A 131 -3.29 -3.94 -7.38
N LEU A 132 -3.08 -5.22 -7.67
CA LEU A 132 -2.63 -6.19 -6.67
C LEU A 132 -1.10 -6.18 -6.60
N VAL A 133 -0.57 -5.94 -5.40
CA VAL A 133 0.88 -5.85 -5.17
C VAL A 133 1.34 -7.06 -4.35
N PRO A 134 2.19 -7.94 -4.88
CA PRO A 134 2.69 -9.10 -4.13
C PRO A 134 3.45 -8.68 -2.86
N ALA A 135 3.15 -9.32 -1.73
CA ALA A 135 3.63 -8.91 -0.41
C ALA A 135 5.16 -8.90 -0.27
N GLN A 136 5.88 -9.77 -0.99
CA GLN A 136 7.34 -9.83 -0.95
C GLN A 136 8.01 -8.90 -1.96
N GLU A 137 7.27 -8.33 -2.93
CA GLU A 137 7.86 -7.54 -4.00
C GLU A 137 8.11 -6.09 -3.62
N TRP A 138 7.28 -5.51 -2.75
CA TRP A 138 7.46 -4.14 -2.25
C TRP A 138 8.55 -4.04 -1.18
N ILE A 139 8.87 -5.15 -0.50
CA ILE A 139 9.86 -5.20 0.55
C ILE A 139 11.28 -5.03 -0.04
N PRO A 140 12.08 -4.05 0.43
CA PRO A 140 13.46 -3.90 -0.01
C PRO A 140 14.27 -5.18 0.23
N LYS A 141 15.20 -5.46 -0.68
CA LYS A 141 16.05 -6.66 -0.58
C LYS A 141 17.39 -6.33 0.07
N THR A 142 17.87 -7.19 0.95
CA THR A 142 19.23 -7.13 1.52
C THR A 142 20.09 -8.23 0.93
N ARG A 143 21.40 -7.98 0.87
CA ARG A 143 22.38 -8.95 0.42
C ARG A 143 23.18 -9.46 1.62
N THR A 144 23.15 -10.78 1.83
CA THR A 144 23.96 -11.45 2.85
C THR A 144 24.67 -12.64 2.21
N ARG A 145 26.01 -12.67 2.27
CA ARG A 145 26.83 -13.81 1.83
C ARG A 145 26.41 -14.37 0.45
N ASN A 146 26.31 -13.48 -0.55
CA ASN A 146 25.90 -13.77 -1.94
C ASN A 146 24.44 -14.16 -2.18
N LEU A 147 23.59 -14.19 -1.15
CA LEU A 147 22.15 -14.36 -1.32
C LEU A 147 21.43 -13.01 -1.17
N VAL A 148 20.41 -12.79 -2.02
CA VAL A 148 19.52 -11.63 -1.97
C VAL A 148 18.19 -12.08 -1.37
N HIS A 149 17.81 -11.50 -0.23
CA HIS A 149 16.58 -11.85 0.48
C HIS A 149 15.76 -10.60 0.79
N PRO A 150 14.43 -10.68 0.83
CA PRO A 150 13.60 -9.62 1.39
C PRO A 150 14.02 -9.27 2.82
N MET A 151 13.99 -7.99 3.17
CA MET A 151 14.15 -7.56 4.56
C MET A 151 13.10 -8.21 5.47
N LYS A 152 13.45 -8.39 6.75
CA LYS A 152 12.44 -8.70 7.77
C LYS A 152 11.45 -7.53 7.89
N HIS A 153 10.18 -7.80 8.19
CA HIS A 153 9.13 -6.77 8.29
C HIS A 153 9.51 -5.55 9.16
N ASN A 154 10.06 -5.76 10.36
CA ASN A 154 10.48 -4.64 11.21
C ASN A 154 11.58 -3.78 10.56
N ALA A 155 12.54 -4.42 9.89
CA ALA A 155 13.60 -3.69 9.18
C ALA A 155 13.07 -2.95 7.94
N ALA A 156 12.13 -3.56 7.21
CA ALA A 156 11.47 -2.92 6.07
C ALA A 156 10.66 -1.68 6.51
N ARG A 157 9.92 -1.80 7.61
CA ARG A 157 9.19 -0.69 8.24
C ARG A 157 10.12 0.45 8.63
N ASP A 158 11.19 0.14 9.36
CA ASP A 158 12.13 1.16 9.83
C ASP A 158 12.85 1.81 8.64
N TRP A 159 13.18 1.03 7.61
CA TRP A 159 13.72 1.56 6.34
C TRP A 159 12.74 2.53 5.66
N LEU A 160 11.45 2.18 5.53
CA LEU A 160 10.42 3.05 4.95
C LEU A 160 10.32 4.37 5.69
N ARG A 161 10.22 4.33 7.03
CA ARG A 161 10.10 5.52 7.87
C ARG A 161 11.35 6.40 7.85
N ASN A 162 12.53 5.79 7.72
CA ASN A 162 13.79 6.53 7.60
C ASN A 162 13.94 7.17 6.23
N ARG A 163 13.50 6.50 5.15
CA ARG A 163 13.58 7.03 3.79
C ARG A 163 12.55 8.12 3.54
N TRP A 164 11.32 7.98 4.04
CA TRP A 164 10.24 8.96 3.88
C TRP A 164 9.74 9.45 5.25
N PRO A 165 10.23 10.59 5.76
CA PRO A 165 9.88 11.11 7.08
C PRO A 165 8.38 11.32 7.32
N ALA A 166 7.59 11.58 6.27
CA ALA A 166 6.13 11.67 6.35
C ALA A 166 5.47 10.40 6.93
N LEU A 167 6.13 9.24 6.83
CA LEU A 167 5.65 7.96 7.35
C LEU A 167 5.95 7.74 8.83
N GLN A 168 6.74 8.60 9.48
CA GLN A 168 7.11 8.44 10.91
C GLN A 168 5.90 8.40 11.84
N ALA A 169 4.83 9.11 11.49
CA ALA A 169 3.61 9.14 12.30
C ALA A 169 2.60 8.02 11.93
N CYS A 170 2.87 7.21 10.91
CA CYS A 170 2.03 6.08 10.52
C CYS A 170 2.20 4.92 11.50
N THR A 171 1.13 4.16 11.76
CA THR A 171 1.23 2.87 12.45
C THR A 171 2.04 1.87 11.62
N ASP A 172 2.37 0.70 12.20
CA ASP A 172 3.10 -0.35 11.47
C ASP A 172 2.31 -0.83 10.25
N ASP A 173 1.00 -1.10 10.43
CA ASP A 173 0.10 -1.55 9.38
C ASP A 173 -0.05 -0.46 8.27
N GLU A 174 -0.15 0.81 8.66
CA GLU A 174 -0.19 1.95 7.71
C GLU A 174 1.15 2.14 6.97
N THR A 175 2.28 1.83 7.62
CA THR A 175 3.60 1.90 6.99
C THR A 175 3.74 0.84 5.91
N PHE A 176 3.22 -0.38 6.11
CA PHE A 176 3.21 -1.41 5.07
C PHE A 176 2.29 -1.06 3.91
N ALA A 177 1.09 -0.55 4.19
CA ALA A 177 0.23 0.01 3.15
C ALA A 177 0.92 1.14 2.36
N SER A 178 1.78 1.94 3.00
CA SER A 178 2.58 2.96 2.32
C SER A 178 3.64 2.35 1.41
N GLY A 179 4.30 1.26 1.82
CA GLY A 179 5.22 0.50 0.98
C GLY A 179 4.55 -0.04 -0.28
N VAL A 180 3.34 -0.58 -0.14
CA VAL A 180 2.49 -1.05 -1.25
C VAL A 180 2.17 0.07 -2.24
N ALA A 181 1.75 1.24 -1.73
CA ALA A 181 1.47 2.43 -2.56
C ALA A 181 2.70 2.89 -3.35
N LEU A 182 3.85 3.04 -2.67
CA LEU A 182 5.10 3.52 -3.26
C LEU A 182 5.61 2.55 -4.34
N TRP A 183 5.52 1.24 -4.08
CA TRP A 183 5.93 0.25 -5.06
C TRP A 183 5.06 0.27 -6.31
N ALA A 184 3.73 0.32 -6.15
CA ALA A 184 2.80 0.35 -7.28
C ALA A 184 3.02 1.59 -8.16
N HIS A 185 3.19 2.76 -7.53
CA HIS A 185 3.54 3.99 -8.21
C HIS A 185 4.85 3.85 -9.01
N THR A 186 5.92 3.40 -8.35
CA THR A 186 7.26 3.25 -8.95
C THR A 186 7.22 2.29 -10.14
N LYS A 187 6.52 1.15 -10.01
CA LYS A 187 6.40 0.15 -11.09
C LYS A 187 5.56 0.63 -12.26
N GLY A 188 4.47 1.34 -11.99
CA GLY A 188 3.68 1.99 -13.03
C GLY A 188 4.52 3.00 -13.82
N ALA A 189 5.31 3.82 -13.12
CA ALA A 189 6.24 4.77 -13.76
C ALA A 189 7.30 4.05 -14.62
N MET A 190 7.88 2.94 -14.14
CA MET A 190 8.79 2.12 -14.95
C MET A 190 8.16 1.60 -16.23
N ALA A 191 6.95 1.04 -16.15
CA ALA A 191 6.25 0.49 -17.31
C ALA A 191 5.89 1.57 -18.34
N ALA A 192 5.61 2.79 -17.90
CA ALA A 192 5.34 3.93 -18.79
C ALA A 192 6.60 4.42 -19.52
N ILE A 193 7.77 4.38 -18.87
CA ILE A 193 9.06 4.80 -19.46
C ILE A 193 9.62 3.71 -20.39
N TYR A 194 9.44 2.44 -20.02
CA TYR A 194 9.97 1.28 -20.74
C TYR A 194 8.83 0.34 -21.16
N PRO A 195 8.02 0.69 -22.17
CA PRO A 195 6.99 -0.21 -22.69
C PRO A 195 7.68 -1.43 -23.33
N ILE A 196 7.25 -2.62 -22.93
CA ILE A 196 7.74 -3.93 -23.44
C ILE A 196 6.99 -4.31 -24.71
#